data_AF-A0A3D5GL90-F1
#
_entry.id   AF-A0A3D5GL90-F1
#
_cell.length_a   1.000
_cell.length_b   1.000
_cell.length_c   1.000
_cell.angle_alpha   90.00
_cell.angle_beta   90.00
_cell.angle_gamma   90.00
#
_symmetry.space_group_name_H-M   'P 1'
#
loop_
_entity.id
_entity.type
_entity.pdbx_description
1 polymer ?
#
loop_
_entity_poly.entity_id
_entity_poly.type
_entity_poly.pdbx_seq_one_letter_code
_entity_poly.pdbx_strand_id
1 'polypeptide(L)' 'MKVGVLALQGAFARHADVLADVGTTPIEVRTPEQLLGVDALVMPGGESTTMSMLLDITQLRRPLVERIADGLPV' A
#
# COMPACT_ATOMS: atom_id res chain seq x y z
N MET A 1 7.03 13.41 -2.38
CA MET A 1 7.15 11.93 -2.34
C MET A 1 5.77 11.37 -2.09
N LYS A 2 5.29 10.49 -2.97
CA LYS A 2 4.00 9.81 -2.83
C LYS A 2 4.23 8.50 -2.08
N VAL A 3 3.64 8.38 -0.90
CA VAL A 3 3.74 7.15 -0.11
C VAL A 3 2.40 6.45 -0.14
N GLY A 4 2.36 5.27 -0.72
CA GLY A 4 1.19 4.41 -0.72
C GLY A 4 0.91 3.86 0.67
N VAL A 5 -0.35 3.72 1.04
CA VAL A 5 -0.79 2.92 2.18
C VAL A 5 -1.74 1.87 1.66
N LEU A 6 -1.43 0.59 1.86
CA LEU A 6 -2.28 -0.49 1.39
C LEU A 6 -3.63 -0.46 2.14
N ALA A 7 -4.69 -0.02 1.46
CA ALA A 7 -5.99 0.28 2.06
C ALA A 7 -7.02 -0.84 1.79
N LEU A 8 -6.58 -2.09 1.95
CA LEU A 8 -7.42 -3.28 1.77
C LEU A 8 -8.11 -3.70 3.08
N GLN A 9 -7.40 -3.64 4.19
CA GLN A 9 -7.91 -3.98 5.53
C GLN A 9 -7.02 -3.31 6.59
N GLY A 10 -7.59 -3.01 7.76
CA GLY A 10 -6.83 -2.51 8.92
C GLY A 10 -6.85 -0.99 9.09
N ALA A 11 -5.90 -0.48 9.88
CA ALA A 11 -5.86 0.91 10.35
C ALA A 11 -5.13 1.87 9.40
N PHE A 12 -5.39 1.79 8.09
CA PHE A 12 -4.69 2.57 7.07
C PHE A 12 -4.85 4.10 7.23
N ALA A 13 -5.99 4.57 7.71
CA ALA A 13 -6.26 6.00 7.87
C ALA A 13 -5.23 6.70 8.77
N ARG A 14 -4.88 6.07 9.89
CA ARG A 14 -3.88 6.62 10.82
C ARG A 14 -2.48 6.70 10.19
N HIS A 15 -2.13 5.72 9.35
CA HIS A 15 -0.87 5.78 8.62
C HIS A 15 -0.87 6.92 7.60
N ALA A 16 -1.99 7.14 6.90
CA ALA A 16 -2.12 8.25 5.97
C ALA A 16 -2.01 9.61 6.68
N ASP A 17 -2.66 9.79 7.83
CA ASP A 17 -2.57 11.02 8.64
C ASP A 17 -1.13 11.33 9.06
N VAL A 18 -0.43 10.33 9.63
CA VAL A 18 0.97 10.50 10.06
C VAL A 18 1.89 10.80 8.87
N LEU A 19 1.66 10.16 7.71
CA LEU A 19 2.42 10.43 6.49
C LEU A 19 2.21 11.85 5.97
N ALA A 20 0.98 12.37 6.04
CA ALA A 20 0.68 13.75 5.71
C ALA A 20 1.37 14.73 6.67
N ASP A 21 1.36 14.44 7.98
CA ASP A 21 1.99 15.27 9.00
C ASP A 21 3.52 15.39 8.83
N VAL A 22 4.16 14.35 8.31
CA VAL A 22 5.61 14.34 8.01
C VAL A 22 5.93 14.99 6.64
N GLY A 23 4.93 15.52 5.93
CA GLY A 23 5.09 16.27 4.68
C GLY A 23 5.13 15.40 3.42
N THR A 24 4.65 14.16 3.48
CA THR A 24 4.50 13.30 2.30
C THR A 24 3.08 13.38 1.74
N THR A 25 2.88 12.87 0.52
CA THR A 25 1.54 12.75 -0.08
C THR A 25 1.05 11.32 0.09
N PRO A 26 0.22 11.01 1.11
CA PRO A 26 -0.31 9.66 1.27
C PRO A 26 -1.27 9.32 0.13
N ILE A 27 -1.14 8.11 -0.42
CA ILE A 27 -2.05 7.57 -1.44
C ILE A 27 -2.64 6.28 -0.88
N GLU A 28 -3.95 6.21 -0.74
CA GLU A 28 -4.60 4.93 -0.42
C GLU A 28 -4.53 4.00 -1.63
N VAL A 29 -3.86 2.87 -1.47
CA VAL A 29 -3.66 1.88 -2.53
C VAL A 29 -4.68 0.76 -2.37
N ARG A 30 -5.62 0.71 -3.30
CA ARG A 30 -6.69 -0.28 -3.44
C ARG A 30 -6.69 -0.94 -4.82
N THR A 31 -6.00 -0.34 -5.78
CA THR A 31 -5.91 -0.85 -7.16
C THR A 31 -4.46 -0.85 -7.68
N PRO A 32 -4.13 -1.68 -8.69
CA PRO A 32 -2.81 -1.71 -9.30
C PRO A 32 -2.33 -0.36 -9.83
N GLU A 33 -3.22 0.45 -10.40
CA GLU A 33 -2.87 1.77 -10.95
C GLU A 33 -2.41 2.73 -9.87
N GLN A 34 -3.03 2.66 -8.69
CA GLN A 34 -2.61 3.45 -7.53
C GLN A 34 -1.24 3.00 -7.02
N LEU A 35 -0.98 1.70 -7.00
CA LEU A 35 0.32 1.13 -6.62
C LEU A 35 1.44 1.54 -7.58
N LEU A 36 1.17 1.67 -8.87
CA LEU A 36 2.16 2.11 -9.85
C LEU A 36 2.55 3.59 -9.67
N GLY A 37 1.68 4.38 -9.05
CA GLY A 37 1.87 5.82 -8.87
C GLY A 37 2.60 6.24 -7.59
N VAL A 38 3.09 5.30 -6.77
CA VAL A 38 3.74 5.60 -5.48
C VAL A 38 5.24 5.31 -5.49
N ASP A 39 5.97 6.10 -4.69
CA ASP A 39 7.43 6.04 -4.54
C ASP A 39 7.86 5.05 -3.44
N ALA A 40 6.97 4.79 -2.48
CA ALA A 40 7.12 3.83 -1.40
C ALA A 40 5.72 3.31 -0.99
N LEU A 41 5.66 2.20 -0.26
CA LEU A 41 4.40 1.62 0.22
C LEU A 41 4.48 1.31 1.71
N VAL A 42 3.41 1.56 2.46
CA VAL A 42 3.22 1.11 3.83
C VAL A 42 2.23 -0.05 3.80
N MET A 43 2.63 -1.18 4.39
CA MET A 43 1.74 -2.31 4.64
C MET A 43 1.22 -2.22 6.08
N PRO A 44 -0.04 -1.79 6.31
CA PRO A 44 -0.57 -1.68 7.65
C PRO A 44 -0.74 -3.06 8.28
N GLY A 45 -0.70 -3.10 9.61
CA GLY A 45 -0.98 -4.30 10.39
C GLY A 45 -2.45 -4.72 10.31
N GLY A 46 -2.69 -6.00 10.58
CA GLY A 46 -4.02 -6.62 10.53
C GLY A 46 -3.94 -8.13 10.51
N GLU A 47 -4.97 -8.77 9.96
CA GLU A 47 -5.02 -10.22 9.80
C GLU A 47 -4.36 -10.62 8.49
N SER A 48 -3.19 -11.27 8.55
CA SER A 48 -2.35 -11.58 7.38
C SER A 48 -3.03 -12.51 6.37
N THR A 49 -3.87 -13.44 6.84
CA THR A 49 -4.68 -14.32 5.98
C THR A 49 -5.69 -13.52 5.17
N THR A 50 -6.38 -12.58 5.82
CA THR A 50 -7.34 -11.67 5.18
C THR A 50 -6.63 -10.77 4.19
N MET A 51 -5.47 -10.23 4.55
CA MET A 51 -4.67 -9.39 3.65
C MET A 51 -4.23 -10.15 2.39
N SER A 52 -3.73 -11.38 2.56
CA SER A 52 -3.33 -12.24 1.45
C SER A 52 -4.49 -12.52 0.49
N MET A 53 -5.66 -12.84 1.04
CA MET A 53 -6.87 -13.08 0.25
C MET A 53 -7.31 -11.82 -0.51
N LEU A 54 -7.29 -10.66 0.15
CA LEU A 54 -7.67 -9.40 -0.48
C LEU A 54 -6.70 -8.98 -1.57
N LEU A 55 -5.39 -9.20 -1.41
CA LEU A 55 -4.38 -8.96 -2.44
C LEU A 55 -4.64 -9.80 -3.71
N ASP A 56 -5.18 -11.01 -3.56
CA ASP A 56 -5.55 -11.86 -4.70
C ASP A 56 -6.84 -11.38 -5.37
N ILE A 57 -7.89 -11.11 -4.58
CA ILE A 57 -9.19 -10.66 -5.08
C ILE A 57 -9.06 -9.32 -5.82
N THR A 58 -8.22 -8.43 -5.33
CA THR A 58 -7.97 -7.10 -5.94
C THR A 58 -6.91 -7.14 -7.04
N GLN A 59 -6.36 -8.32 -7.35
CA GLN A 59 -5.29 -8.51 -8.35
C GLN A 59 -4.03 -7.69 -8.07
N LEU A 60 -3.83 -7.27 -6.82
CA LEU A 60 -2.69 -6.46 -6.36
C LEU A 60 -1.45 -7.30 -6.07
N ARG A 61 -1.59 -8.61 -5.82
CA ARG A 61 -0.45 -9.46 -5.44
C ARG A 61 0.68 -9.40 -6.46
N ARG A 62 0.36 -9.64 -7.73
CA ARG A 62 1.35 -9.65 -8.82
C ARG A 62 2.09 -8.30 -8.96
N PRO A 63 1.38 -7.17 -9.18
CA PRO A 63 2.06 -5.88 -9.33
C PRO A 63 2.83 -5.47 -8.07
N LEU A 64 2.40 -5.88 -6.88
CA LEU A 64 3.12 -5.64 -5.62
C LEU A 64 4.46 -6.37 -5.59
N VAL A 65 4.48 -7.66 -5.92
CA VAL A 65 5.72 -8.45 -5.96
C VAL A 65 6.68 -7.91 -7.01
N GLU A 66 6.19 -7.58 -8.20
CA GLU A 66 6.99 -6.97 -9.27
C GLU A 66 7.61 -5.64 -8.81
N ARG A 67 6.81 -4.76 -8.20
CA ARG A 67 7.27 -3.48 -7.67
C ARG A 67 8.33 -3.61 -6.58
N ILE A 68 8.17 -4.57 -5.66
CA ILE A 68 9.14 -4.84 -4.59
C ILE A 68 10.45 -5.35 -5.19
N ALA A 69 10.37 -6.27 -6.16
CA ALA A 69 11.54 -6.77 -6.88
C ALA A 69 12.29 -5.65 -7.63
N ASP A 70 11.55 -4.65 -8.15
CA ASP A 70 12.09 -3.46 -8.80
C ASP A 70 12.60 -2.38 -7.81
N GLY A 71 12.61 -2.68 -6.51
CA GLY A 71 13.21 -1.82 -5.49
C GLY A 71 12.25 -0.79 -4.86
N LEU A 72 10.92 -1.00 -4.95
CA LEU A 72 9.96 -0.23 -4.18
C LEU A 72 10.24 -0.40 -2.67
N PRO A 73 10.50 0.68 -1.91
CA PRO A 73 10.59 0.61 -0.46
C PRO A 73 9.24 0.24 0.15
N VAL A 74 9.22 -0.76 1.06
CA VAL A 74 8.04 -1.26 1.79
C VAL A 74 8.32 -1.37 3.28
#